data_AF-A0A1U7T0Z7-F1
#
_entry.id   AF-A0A1U7T0Z7-F1
#
_cell.length_a   1.000
_cell.length_b   1.000
_cell.length_c   1.000
_cell.angle_alpha   90.00
_cell.angle_beta   90.00
_cell.angle_gamma   90.00
#
_symmetry.space_group_name_H-M   'P 1'
#
loop_
_entity.id
_entity.type
_entity.pdbx_description
1 polymer ?
#
loop_
_entity_poly.entity_id
_entity_poly.type
_entity_poly.pdbx_seq_one_letter_code
_entity_poly.pdbx_strand_id
1 'polypeptide(L)'
;MAGDQLPRKVMDARKLASLLRSGPGGPLVIDSRSFVEYNSWHVLSSVNICCSKLVKRRLQQGKVTITELIQPAVRSQVEATEPQDVVVYDQSTRDASVLAADSFLSILLSKLDGCFDSVAILTGGFATFSSCFPGLCEGKPTALLPVSLSQPCLPVPSVGLTRILPHLYLGSQKDVLNK
;
A
#
# COMPACT_ATOMS: atom_id res chain seq x y z
N MET A 1 31.27 -9.35 8.44
CA MET A 1 30.78 -9.04 9.81
C MET A 1 29.27 -9.01 9.76
N ALA A 2 28.61 -10.13 10.05
CA ALA A 2 27.16 -10.16 10.22
C ALA A 2 26.89 -9.55 11.60
N GLY A 3 26.51 -8.28 11.64
CA GLY A 3 26.10 -7.64 12.89
C GLY A 3 24.87 -8.37 13.43
N ASP A 4 24.90 -8.71 14.71
CA ASP A 4 23.73 -9.12 15.48
C ASP A 4 22.66 -8.02 15.33
N GLN A 5 21.76 -8.19 14.36
CA GLN A 5 20.60 -7.32 14.23
C GLN A 5 19.62 -7.78 15.29
N LEU A 6 19.43 -6.92 16.30
CA LEU A 6 18.37 -7.07 17.28
C LEU A 6 17.06 -7.37 16.53
N PRO A 7 16.24 -8.33 16.98
CA PRO A 7 15.00 -8.68 16.29
C PRO A 7 14.15 -7.44 16.06
N ARG A 8 13.74 -7.24 14.79
CA ARG A 8 12.94 -6.08 14.39
C ARG A 8 11.66 -6.00 15.22
N LYS A 9 11.27 -4.79 15.60
CA LYS A 9 10.02 -4.51 16.33
C LYS A 9 8.82 -5.03 15.51
N VAL A 10 7.91 -5.69 16.21
CA VAL A 10 6.63 -6.16 15.66
C VAL A 10 5.47 -5.49 16.39
N MET A 11 4.37 -5.29 15.66
CA MET A 11 3.12 -4.73 16.15
C MET A 11 2.02 -5.76 15.93
N ASP A 12 1.27 -6.12 16.96
CA ASP A 12 0.10 -6.97 16.79
C ASP A 12 -1.13 -6.16 16.35
N ALA A 13 -2.10 -6.85 15.74
CA ALA A 13 -3.30 -6.21 15.20
C ALA A 13 -4.15 -5.51 16.28
N ARG A 14 -4.21 -6.05 17.50
CA ARG A 14 -5.01 -5.50 18.60
C ARG A 14 -4.41 -4.20 19.12
N LYS A 15 -3.09 -4.14 19.24
CA LYS A 15 -2.35 -2.95 19.64
C LYS A 15 -2.50 -1.85 18.60
N LEU A 16 -2.32 -2.17 17.31
CA LEU A 16 -2.56 -1.20 16.24
C LEU A 16 -4.01 -0.69 16.25
N ALA A 17 -4.99 -1.58 16.38
CA ALA A 17 -6.40 -1.20 16.44
C ALA A 17 -6.71 -0.28 17.64
N SER A 18 -6.05 -0.50 18.77
CA SER A 18 -6.19 0.36 19.96
C SER A 18 -5.63 1.76 19.69
N LEU A 19 -4.45 1.85 19.08
CA LEU A 19 -3.82 3.12 18.71
C LEU A 19 -4.66 3.92 17.69
N LEU A 20 -5.24 3.24 16.70
CA LEU A 20 -6.11 3.88 15.71
C LEU A 20 -7.42 4.43 16.31
N ARG A 21 -7.92 3.81 17.39
CA ARG A 21 -9.13 4.28 18.10
C ARG A 21 -8.86 5.46 19.03
N SER A 22 -7.63 5.64 19.49
CA SER A 22 -7.26 6.68 20.46
C SER A 22 -7.26 8.10 19.89
N GLY A 23 -7.45 8.28 18.57
CA GLY A 23 -7.61 9.59 17.94
C GLY A 23 -6.31 10.17 17.36
N PRO A 24 -6.27 11.48 17.07
CA PRO A 24 -5.12 12.14 16.44
C PRO A 24 -3.86 12.02 17.32
N GLY A 25 -2.74 11.61 16.71
CA GLY A 25 -1.50 11.23 17.41
C GLY A 25 -1.17 9.72 17.37
N GLY A 26 -1.98 8.92 16.65
CA GLY A 26 -1.65 7.52 16.35
C GLY A 26 -0.43 7.34 15.43
N PRO A 27 0.05 6.10 15.25
CA PRO A 27 1.23 5.81 14.45
C PRO A 27 1.01 6.13 12.96
N LEU A 28 2.09 6.43 12.24
CA LEU A 28 2.07 6.45 10.78
C LEU A 28 1.95 5.02 10.26
N VAL A 29 0.82 4.70 9.64
CA VAL A 29 0.58 3.37 9.06
C VAL A 29 0.92 3.39 7.57
N ILE A 30 1.78 2.47 7.12
CA ILE A 30 2.21 2.33 5.74
C ILE A 30 1.73 0.98 5.19
N ASP A 31 0.92 1.03 4.14
CA ASP A 31 0.54 -0.13 3.32
C ASP A 31 1.59 -0.33 2.22
N SER A 32 2.32 -1.43 2.26
CA SER A 32 3.34 -1.78 1.27
C SER A 32 2.84 -2.70 0.16
N ARG A 33 1.53 -2.96 0.05
CA ARG A 33 0.94 -3.82 -0.99
C ARG A 33 0.82 -3.09 -2.32
N SER A 34 0.36 -3.79 -3.36
CA SER A 34 0.16 -3.15 -4.66
C SER A 34 -0.91 -2.05 -4.59
N PHE A 35 -0.87 -1.14 -5.56
CA PHE A 35 -1.87 -0.08 -5.69
C PHE A 35 -3.29 -0.66 -5.77
N VAL A 36 -3.48 -1.78 -6.46
CA VAL A 36 -4.80 -2.41 -6.63
C VAL A 36 -5.32 -2.97 -5.31
N GLU A 37 -4.47 -3.64 -4.53
CA GLU A 37 -4.84 -4.17 -3.21
C GLU A 37 -5.21 -3.06 -2.24
N TYR A 38 -4.40 -2.00 -2.19
CA TYR A 38 -4.67 -0.84 -1.34
C TYR A 38 -6.01 -0.18 -1.69
N ASN A 39 -6.22 0.17 -2.97
CA ASN A 39 -7.46 0.85 -3.38
C ASN A 39 -8.71 -0.03 -3.25
N SER A 40 -8.54 -1.35 -3.21
CA SER A 40 -9.65 -2.27 -2.90
C SER A 40 -10.01 -2.14 -1.43
N TRP A 41 -9.08 -2.45 -0.53
CA TRP A 41 -9.36 -2.46 0.91
C TRP A 41 -8.06 -2.37 1.70
N HIS A 42 -7.94 -1.42 2.62
CA HIS A 42 -6.72 -1.13 3.38
C HIS A 42 -7.04 -0.66 4.81
N VAL A 43 -6.04 -0.59 5.68
CA VAL A 43 -6.20 -0.06 7.05
C VAL A 43 -6.54 1.43 7.01
N LEU A 44 -7.48 1.85 7.85
CA LEU A 44 -7.94 3.23 8.01
C LEU A 44 -6.77 4.22 8.09
N SER A 45 -6.81 5.25 7.25
CA SER A 45 -5.81 6.35 7.23
C SER A 45 -4.36 5.89 6.99
N SER A 46 -4.15 4.70 6.44
CA SER A 46 -2.81 4.25 6.04
C SER A 46 -2.34 4.92 4.74
N VAL A 47 -1.03 5.01 4.54
CA VAL A 47 -0.40 5.58 3.35
C VAL A 47 0.13 4.45 2.48
N ASN A 48 -0.25 4.42 1.20
CA ASN A 48 0.27 3.41 0.29
C ASN A 48 1.65 3.77 -0.26
N ILE A 49 2.64 2.91 -0.01
CA ILE A 49 3.88 2.90 -0.75
C ILE A 49 3.88 1.63 -1.60
N CYS A 50 3.35 1.77 -2.82
CA CYS A 50 3.00 0.63 -3.65
C CYS A 50 4.20 -0.27 -3.99
N CYS A 51 4.04 -1.57 -3.73
CA CYS A 51 5.01 -2.58 -4.16
C CYS A 51 5.02 -2.69 -5.69
N SER A 52 5.99 -2.01 -6.32
CA SER A 52 6.22 -2.10 -7.76
C SER A 52 7.72 -2.15 -8.07
N LYS A 53 8.06 -2.78 -9.20
CA LYS A 53 9.46 -2.85 -9.69
C LYS A 53 10.08 -1.47 -9.84
N LEU A 54 9.31 -0.49 -10.31
CA LEU A 54 9.79 0.88 -10.51
C LEU A 54 10.09 1.58 -9.19
N VAL A 55 9.16 1.52 -8.22
CA VAL A 55 9.35 2.14 -6.90
C VAL A 55 10.51 1.48 -6.16
N LYS A 56 10.57 0.13 -6.15
CA LYS A 56 11.71 -0.63 -5.60
C LYS A 56 13.04 -0.12 -6.17
N ARG A 57 13.15 -0.08 -7.50
CA ARG A 57 14.37 0.35 -8.20
C ARG A 57 14.76 1.79 -7.84
N ARG A 58 13.80 2.72 -7.84
CA ARG A 58 14.07 4.13 -7.53
C ARG A 58 14.48 4.35 -6.07
N LEU A 59 13.86 3.63 -5.12
CA LEU A 59 14.24 3.64 -3.71
C LEU A 59 15.67 3.09 -3.51
N GLN A 60 16.00 1.97 -4.16
CA GLN A 60 17.35 1.39 -4.10
C GLN A 60 18.41 2.34 -4.65
N GLN A 61 18.11 2.99 -5.79
CA GLN A 61 19.00 3.94 -6.44
C GLN A 61 19.03 5.33 -5.78
N GLY A 62 18.22 5.56 -4.73
CA GLY A 62 18.10 6.88 -4.08
C GLY A 62 17.54 7.97 -5.00
N LYS A 63 16.82 7.59 -6.06
CA LYS A 63 16.18 8.53 -7.02
C LYS A 63 14.82 9.04 -6.55
N VAL A 64 14.31 8.46 -5.47
CA VAL A 64 13.12 8.87 -4.71
C VAL A 64 13.43 8.57 -3.24
N THR A 65 13.06 9.48 -2.35
CA THR A 65 13.21 9.30 -0.89
C THR A 65 11.90 8.86 -0.24
N ILE A 66 11.98 8.26 0.95
CA ILE A 66 10.80 7.90 1.75
C ILE A 66 10.01 9.15 2.12
N THR A 67 10.69 10.23 2.49
CA THR A 67 10.08 11.52 2.81
C THR A 67 9.25 12.07 1.64
N GLU A 68 9.73 11.99 0.40
CA GLU A 68 8.98 12.41 -0.79
C GLU A 68 7.71 11.57 -1.02
N LEU A 69 7.75 10.27 -0.71
CA LEU A 69 6.62 9.37 -0.89
C LEU A 69 5.53 9.56 0.16
N ILE A 70 5.91 9.95 1.39
CA ILE A 70 4.98 10.11 2.51
C ILE A 70 4.48 11.56 2.65
N GLN A 71 5.25 12.57 2.21
CA GLN A 71 4.91 13.99 2.31
C GLN A 71 3.48 14.38 1.85
N PRO A 72 2.94 13.83 0.74
CA PRO A 72 1.57 14.13 0.34
C PRO A 72 0.51 13.74 1.39
N ALA A 73 0.78 12.72 2.19
CA ALA A 73 -0.12 12.21 3.22
C ALA A 73 0.11 12.84 4.61
N VAL A 74 1.35 13.28 4.88
CA VAL A 74 1.77 13.81 6.20
C VAL A 74 1.43 15.30 6.38
N ARG A 75 1.19 16.05 5.29
CA ARG A 75 0.75 17.47 5.37
C ARG A 75 -0.57 17.68 6.13
N SER A 76 -1.37 16.65 6.34
CA SER A 76 -2.61 16.73 7.12
C SER A 76 -2.44 16.41 8.62
N GLN A 77 -1.27 15.93 9.07
CA GLN A 77 -1.07 15.41 10.44
C GLN A 77 0.08 16.04 11.23
N VAL A 78 0.91 16.92 10.66
CA VAL A 78 2.11 17.40 11.37
C VAL A 78 1.94 18.76 11.98
N GLU A 79 1.45 18.73 13.21
CA GLU A 79 1.78 19.67 14.27
C GLU A 79 2.07 18.85 15.54
N ALA A 80 3.11 18.00 15.50
CA ALA A 80 3.49 17.18 16.65
C ALA A 80 5.02 17.08 16.77
N THR A 81 5.50 17.45 17.95
CA THR A 81 6.90 17.57 18.39
C THR A 81 7.47 16.23 18.90
N GLU A 82 6.74 15.13 18.72
CA GLU A 82 7.03 13.81 19.32
C GLU A 82 7.50 12.78 18.26
N PRO A 83 8.34 11.80 18.66
CA PRO A 83 8.81 10.75 17.76
C PRO A 83 7.63 9.92 17.21
N GLN A 84 7.47 9.92 15.88
CA GLN A 84 6.38 9.24 15.21
C GLN A 84 6.67 7.74 15.07
N ASP A 85 5.90 6.90 15.77
CA ASP A 85 5.92 5.45 15.57
C ASP A 85 5.42 5.11 14.15
N VAL A 86 6.19 4.31 13.40
CA VAL A 86 5.81 3.84 12.06
C VAL A 86 5.45 2.36 12.09
N VAL A 87 4.31 2.02 11.50
CA VAL A 87 3.85 0.63 11.33
C VAL A 87 3.71 0.32 9.86
N VAL A 88 4.43 -0.69 9.38
CA VAL A 88 4.40 -1.14 7.99
C VAL A 88 3.70 -2.48 7.90
N TYR A 89 2.87 -2.68 6.88
CA TYR A 89 2.24 -3.97 6.63
C TYR A 89 2.20 -4.30 5.14
N ASP A 90 2.36 -5.59 4.84
CA ASP A 90 2.02 -6.18 3.55
C ASP A 90 0.77 -7.07 3.70
N GLN A 91 0.59 -8.06 2.83
CA GLN A 91 -0.60 -8.91 2.90
C GLN A 91 -0.59 -9.87 4.11
N SER A 92 0.56 -10.47 4.47
CA SER A 92 0.58 -11.57 5.46
C SER A 92 1.91 -11.84 6.17
N THR A 93 2.93 -11.00 6.03
CA THR A 93 4.23 -11.18 6.71
C THR A 93 4.06 -11.11 8.22
N ARG A 94 4.68 -12.04 8.94
CA ARG A 94 4.59 -12.14 10.41
C ARG A 94 5.72 -11.38 11.11
N ASP A 95 6.92 -11.49 10.57
CA ASP A 95 8.14 -10.90 11.11
C ASP A 95 9.20 -10.73 10.01
N ALA A 96 10.28 -10.02 10.31
CA ALA A 96 11.30 -9.70 9.31
C ALA A 96 12.21 -10.88 8.93
N SER A 97 12.26 -11.95 9.74
CA SER A 97 13.20 -13.06 9.53
C SER A 97 12.87 -13.90 8.30
N VAL A 98 11.60 -13.87 7.87
CA VAL A 98 11.12 -14.61 6.68
C VAL A 98 11.29 -13.82 5.38
N LEU A 99 11.74 -12.57 5.43
CA LEU A 99 11.84 -11.72 4.25
C LEU A 99 13.12 -11.97 3.46
N ALA A 100 12.98 -12.15 2.14
CA ALA A 100 14.12 -12.13 1.24
C ALA A 100 14.82 -10.77 1.30
N ALA A 101 16.15 -10.75 1.30
CA ALA A 101 16.95 -9.53 1.46
C ALA A 101 16.67 -8.49 0.36
N ASP A 102 16.32 -8.94 -0.85
CA ASP A 102 15.98 -8.08 -1.96
C ASP A 102 14.47 -7.82 -2.08
N SER A 103 13.63 -8.32 -1.17
CA SER A 103 12.18 -8.07 -1.24
C SER A 103 11.87 -6.57 -1.14
N PHE A 104 10.74 -6.15 -1.71
CA PHE A 104 10.33 -4.75 -1.62
C PHE A 104 10.18 -4.29 -0.16
N LEU A 105 9.57 -5.12 0.68
CA LEU A 105 9.37 -4.81 2.09
C LEU A 105 10.71 -4.67 2.84
N SER A 106 11.70 -5.54 2.58
CA SER A 106 13.05 -5.42 3.16
C SER A 106 13.71 -4.10 2.81
N ILE A 107 13.62 -3.67 1.54
CA ILE A 107 14.18 -2.39 1.07
C ILE A 107 13.43 -1.22 1.70
N LEU A 108 12.10 -1.27 1.74
CA LEU A 108 11.27 -0.23 2.33
C LEU A 108 11.60 -0.04 3.82
N LEU A 109 11.67 -1.14 4.58
CA LEU A 109 12.03 -1.14 5.99
C LEU A 109 13.43 -0.55 6.21
N SER A 110 14.43 -0.98 5.41
CA SER A 110 15.79 -0.44 5.50
C SER A 110 15.85 1.07 5.24
N LYS A 111 14.99 1.61 4.37
CA LYS A 111 14.92 3.05 4.13
C LYS A 111 14.18 3.79 5.25
N LEU A 112 13.15 3.17 5.84
CA LEU A 112 12.41 3.74 6.97
C LEU A 112 13.26 3.80 8.24
N ASP A 113 14.07 2.79 8.53
CA ASP A 113 14.97 2.80 9.69
C ASP A 113 16.03 3.91 9.62
N GLY A 114 16.35 4.39 8.42
CA GLY A 114 17.23 5.54 8.21
C GLY A 114 16.54 6.89 8.39
N CYS A 115 15.22 6.92 8.58
CA CYS A 115 14.42 8.14 8.67
C CYS A 115 13.61 8.25 9.98
N PHE A 116 13.35 7.13 10.66
CA PHE A 116 12.50 7.07 11.84
C PHE A 116 13.14 6.21 12.93
N ASP A 117 13.00 6.63 14.18
CA ASP A 117 13.58 5.91 15.33
C ASP A 117 12.87 4.59 15.65
N SER A 118 11.59 4.46 15.24
CA SER A 118 10.73 3.35 15.62
C SER A 118 9.89 2.87 14.44
N VAL A 119 10.31 1.75 13.85
CA VAL A 119 9.64 1.10 12.72
C VAL A 119 9.26 -0.32 13.10
N ALA A 120 7.97 -0.65 13.02
CA ALA A 120 7.44 -1.96 13.33
C ALA A 120 6.73 -2.61 12.13
N ILE A 121 6.78 -3.93 12.04
CA ILE A 121 5.96 -4.71 11.08
C ILE A 121 4.66 -5.14 11.77
N LEU A 122 3.53 -5.00 11.08
CA LEU A 122 2.26 -5.56 11.52
C LEU A 122 2.26 -7.08 11.35
N THR A 123 2.25 -7.82 12.46
CA THR A 123 2.29 -9.28 12.43
C THR A 123 1.06 -9.87 11.76
N GLY A 124 1.30 -10.64 10.71
CA GLY A 124 0.27 -11.30 9.91
C GLY A 124 -0.38 -10.38 8.88
N GLY A 125 0.19 -9.19 8.67
CA GLY A 125 -0.17 -8.24 7.63
C GLY A 125 -1.64 -7.81 7.64
N PHE A 126 -2.08 -7.31 6.48
CA PHE A 126 -3.44 -6.88 6.26
C PHE A 126 -4.46 -8.01 6.43
N ALA A 127 -4.13 -9.24 6.01
CA ALA A 127 -5.02 -10.38 6.12
C ALA A 127 -5.45 -10.62 7.58
N THR A 128 -4.49 -10.57 8.51
CA THR A 128 -4.80 -10.75 9.95
C THR A 128 -5.57 -9.56 10.49
N PHE A 129 -5.10 -8.34 10.22
CA PHE A 129 -5.73 -7.13 10.76
C PHE A 129 -7.19 -6.98 10.30
N SER A 130 -7.44 -7.11 8.99
CA SER A 130 -8.76 -6.94 8.39
C SER A 130 -9.77 -7.99 8.88
N SER A 131 -9.31 -9.22 9.17
CA SER A 131 -10.17 -10.27 9.75
C SER A 131 -10.61 -9.97 11.19
N CYS A 132 -9.73 -9.36 11.99
CA CYS A 132 -10.00 -9.04 13.38
C CYS A 132 -10.71 -7.68 13.57
N PHE A 133 -10.42 -6.71 12.70
CA PHE A 133 -10.86 -5.32 12.83
C PHE A 133 -11.39 -4.74 11.51
N PRO A 134 -12.41 -5.34 10.87
CA PRO A 134 -12.90 -4.88 9.57
C PRO A 134 -13.45 -3.45 9.59
N GLY A 135 -13.94 -2.98 10.74
CA GLY A 135 -14.43 -1.60 10.92
C GLY A 135 -13.32 -0.53 11.04
N LEU A 136 -12.05 -0.94 11.04
CA LEU A 136 -10.88 -0.04 10.98
C LEU A 136 -10.17 -0.16 9.62
N CYS A 137 -10.92 -0.49 8.58
CA CYS A 137 -10.43 -0.58 7.22
C CYS A 137 -11.27 0.31 6.29
N GLU A 138 -10.63 0.92 5.30
CA GLU A 138 -11.23 1.76 4.28
C GLU A 138 -11.19 1.11 2.91
N GLY A 139 -12.12 1.50 2.04
CA GLY A 139 -12.32 0.88 0.73
C GLY A 139 -13.50 -0.09 0.73
N LYS A 140 -13.79 -0.63 -0.44
CA LYS A 140 -14.80 -1.68 -0.60
C LYS A 140 -14.03 -2.99 -0.72
N PRO A 141 -14.20 -3.94 0.23
CA PRO A 141 -13.78 -5.30 -0.05
C PRO A 141 -14.29 -5.60 -1.44
N THR A 142 -13.40 -6.01 -2.34
CA THR A 142 -13.83 -6.63 -3.58
C THR A 142 -14.62 -7.82 -3.08
N ALA A 143 -15.94 -7.63 -2.93
CA ALA A 143 -16.87 -8.71 -3.03
C ALA A 143 -16.35 -9.47 -4.23
N LEU A 144 -16.28 -10.79 -4.11
CA LEU A 144 -16.28 -11.64 -5.26
C LEU A 144 -17.58 -11.31 -6.01
N LEU A 145 -17.64 -10.13 -6.65
CA LEU A 145 -18.44 -9.91 -7.82
C LEU A 145 -18.07 -11.15 -8.61
N PRO A 146 -19.05 -12.01 -8.93
CA PRO A 146 -18.76 -13.19 -9.72
C PRO A 146 -17.88 -12.67 -10.83
N VAL A 147 -16.71 -13.27 -11.02
CA VAL A 147 -15.93 -13.00 -12.22
C VAL A 147 -16.96 -13.09 -13.31
N SER A 148 -17.42 -11.93 -13.80
CA SER A 148 -18.06 -11.88 -15.07
C SER A 148 -16.87 -12.31 -15.90
N LEU A 149 -16.87 -13.60 -16.23
CA LEU A 149 -16.48 -14.04 -17.54
C LEU A 149 -17.37 -13.20 -18.46
N SER A 150 -17.02 -11.92 -18.64
CA SER A 150 -17.28 -11.24 -19.87
C SER A 150 -16.65 -12.20 -20.85
N GLN A 151 -17.53 -12.95 -21.49
CA GLN A 151 -17.20 -13.91 -22.52
C GLN A 151 -16.07 -13.31 -23.35
N PRO A 152 -15.11 -14.11 -23.85
CA PRO A 152 -14.25 -13.62 -24.92
C PRO A 152 -15.19 -13.05 -25.97
N CYS A 153 -15.14 -11.73 -26.14
CA CYS A 153 -16.20 -10.99 -26.77
C CYS A 153 -16.47 -11.65 -28.12
N LEU A 154 -17.68 -12.21 -28.29
CA LEU A 154 -18.21 -12.33 -29.63
C LEU A 154 -18.07 -10.94 -30.27
N PRO A 155 -17.59 -10.82 -31.52
CA PRO A 155 -17.30 -9.53 -32.12
C PRO A 155 -18.58 -8.69 -32.11
N VAL A 156 -18.67 -7.78 -31.15
CA VAL A 156 -19.76 -6.80 -31.08
C VAL A 156 -19.46 -5.78 -32.16
N PRO A 157 -20.36 -5.53 -33.13
CA PRO A 157 -20.18 -4.48 -34.11
C PRO A 157 -20.51 -3.14 -33.46
N SER A 158 -19.79 -2.73 -32.41
CA SER A 158 -19.95 -1.38 -31.85
C SER A 158 -19.01 -0.44 -32.58
N VAL A 159 -19.53 0.15 -33.65
CA VAL A 159 -18.89 1.26 -34.37
C VAL A 159 -19.09 2.53 -33.53
N GLY A 160 -18.17 2.82 -32.59
CA GLY A 160 -18.24 4.05 -31.80
C GLY A 160 -17.19 4.19 -30.70
N LEU A 161 -16.99 5.44 -30.25
CA LEU A 161 -16.07 5.82 -29.16
C LEU A 161 -16.39 5.05 -27.88
N THR A 162 -15.38 4.41 -27.29
CA THR A 162 -15.53 3.69 -26.02
C THR A 162 -15.25 4.65 -24.86
N ARG A 163 -16.24 4.95 -24.03
CA ARG A 163 -16.05 5.81 -22.85
C ARG A 163 -15.33 5.04 -21.73
N ILE A 164 -14.12 5.48 -21.35
CA ILE A 164 -13.32 4.90 -20.27
C ILE A 164 -13.59 5.63 -18.94
N LEU A 165 -13.80 6.94 -18.99
CA LEU A 165 -14.17 7.79 -17.84
C LEU A 165 -15.21 8.82 -18.27
N PRO A 166 -15.90 9.52 -17.34
CA PRO A 166 -16.91 10.53 -17.69
C PRO A 166 -16.45 11.58 -18.71
N HIS A 167 -15.14 11.85 -18.78
CA HIS A 167 -14.53 12.81 -19.70
C HIS A 167 -13.42 12.19 -20.58
N LEU A 168 -13.25 10.86 -20.57
CA LEU A 168 -12.22 10.17 -21.37
C LEU A 168 -12.86 9.15 -22.29
N TYR A 169 -12.63 9.34 -23.59
CA TYR A 169 -13.15 8.49 -24.66
C TYR A 169 -11.96 7.93 -25.44
N LEU A 170 -11.98 6.62 -25.68
CA LEU A 170 -11.03 5.92 -26.51
C LEU A 170 -11.62 5.75 -27.91
N GLY A 171 -10.93 6.29 -28.91
CA GLY A 171 -11.25 6.09 -30.32
C GLY A 171 -10.92 4.67 -30.78
N SER A 172 -11.60 4.21 -31.83
CA SER A 172 -11.30 2.92 -32.45
C SER A 172 -10.08 3.03 -33.37
N GLN A 173 -9.42 1.89 -33.63
CA GLN A 173 -8.31 1.84 -34.60
C GLN A 173 -8.71 2.37 -35.99
N LYS A 174 -10.00 2.25 -36.38
CA LYS A 174 -10.51 2.74 -37.67
C LYS A 174 -10.56 4.27 -37.73
N ASP A 175 -10.74 4.94 -36.58
CA ASP A 175 -10.82 6.40 -36.51
C ASP A 175 -9.45 7.08 -36.72
N VAL A 176 -8.35 6.32 -36.57
CA VAL A 176 -6.98 6.80 -36.82
C VAL A 176 -6.65 6.91 -38.31
N LEU A 177 -7.40 6.22 -39.18
CA LEU A 177 -7.08 6.11 -40.61
C LEU A 177 -8.01 6.92 -41.54
N ASN A 178 -9.03 7.60 -41.01
CA ASN A 178 -9.83 8.54 -41.81
C ASN A 178 -9.12 9.91 -41.85
N LYS A 179 -8.55 10.23 -43.00
CA LYS A 179 -8.17 11.59 -43.40
C LYS A 179 -9.36 12.29 -44.07
#